data_AF-A0AAN4WXY9-F1
#
_entry.id   AF-A0AAN4WXY9-F1
#
_cell.length_a   1.000
_cell.length_b   1.000
_cell.length_c   1.000
_cell.angle_alpha   90.00
_cell.angle_beta   90.00
_cell.angle_gamma   90.00
#
_symmetry.space_group_name_H-M   'P 1'
#
loop_
_entity.id
_entity.type
_entity.pdbx_description
1 polymer ?
#
loop_
_entity_poly.entity_id
_entity_poly.type
_entity_poly.pdbx_seq_one_letter_code
_entity_poly.pdbx_strand_id
1 'polypeptide(L)'
;MNQATREPTPMELHNTMLMEQIQSRLKSGFDAALQGGNYYVVRSSLTGVLSVLASTTITDDHDVAFGPQPFSQCIGYVNSTVVMRTVEKNDWESDPALTPVLPKKHKDKDTEQ
;
A
#
# COMPACT_ATOMS: atom_id res chain seq x y z
N MET A 1 -15.24 12.82 57.01
CA MET A 1 -16.52 13.10 56.34
C MET A 1 -16.70 12.04 55.27
N ASN A 2 -17.69 11.17 55.46
CA ASN A 2 -17.89 9.96 54.69
C ASN A 2 -18.38 10.31 53.28
N GLN A 3 -17.64 9.88 52.24
CA GLN A 3 -18.16 9.85 50.88
C GLN A 3 -19.26 8.79 50.85
N ALA A 4 -20.52 9.23 50.99
CA ALA A 4 -21.65 8.37 50.69
C ALA A 4 -21.62 8.07 49.19
N THR A 5 -21.26 6.83 48.84
CA THR A 5 -21.49 6.24 47.53
C THR A 5 -22.98 6.32 47.25
N ARG A 6 -23.38 7.35 46.49
CA ARG A 6 -24.76 7.50 46.04
C ARG A 6 -24.99 6.40 45.01
N GLU A 7 -25.88 5.46 45.35
CA GLU A 7 -26.34 4.43 44.42
C GLU A 7 -26.87 5.12 43.15
N PRO A 8 -26.40 4.71 41.97
CA PRO A 8 -26.81 5.33 40.71
C PRO A 8 -28.31 5.13 40.53
N THR A 9 -28.99 6.19 40.12
CA THR A 9 -30.40 6.10 39.77
C THR A 9 -30.59 5.14 38.58
N PRO A 10 -31.77 4.52 38.43
CA PRO A 10 -32.04 3.65 37.28
C PRO A 10 -31.79 4.32 35.92
N MET A 11 -32.01 5.63 35.81
CA MET A 11 -31.76 6.40 34.60
C MET A 11 -30.27 6.64 34.36
N GLU A 12 -29.48 6.89 35.41
CA GLU A 12 -28.02 6.98 35.30
C GLU A 12 -27.41 5.65 34.89
N LEU A 13 -27.90 4.53 35.46
CA LEU A 13 -27.48 3.18 35.06
C LEU A 13 -27.81 2.92 33.57
N HIS A 14 -29.02 3.26 33.14
CA HIS A 14 -29.44 3.12 31.75
C HIS A 14 -28.59 3.95 30.78
N ASN A 15 -28.30 5.20 31.14
CA ASN A 15 -27.46 6.08 30.32
C ASN A 15 -26.03 5.55 30.19
N THR A 16 -25.45 5.04 31.29
CA THR A 16 -24.13 4.40 31.26
C THR A 16 -24.13 3.17 30.36
N MET A 17 -25.11 2.28 30.48
CA MET A 17 -25.22 1.09 29.62
C MET A 17 -25.38 1.46 28.14
N LEU A 18 -26.16 2.50 27.83
CA LEU A 18 -26.31 3.01 26.46
C LEU A 18 -24.97 3.50 25.90
N MET A 19 -24.22 4.27 26.68
CA MET A 19 -22.92 4.79 26.25
C MET A 19 -21.90 3.66 26.04
N GLU A 20 -21.89 2.66 26.91
CA GLU A 20 -21.05 1.46 26.74
C GLU A 20 -21.40 0.70 25.46
N GLN A 21 -22.70 0.55 25.15
CA GLN A 21 -23.14 -0.10 23.90
C GLN A 21 -22.73 0.71 22.66
N ILE A 22 -22.87 2.04 22.70
CA ILE A 22 -22.43 2.91 21.59
C ILE A 22 -20.92 2.77 21.38
N GLN A 23 -20.13 2.84 22.46
CA GLN A 23 -18.68 2.69 22.39
C GLN A 23 -18.29 1.31 21.85
N SER A 24 -18.95 0.24 22.30
CA SER A 24 -18.70 -1.12 21.81
C SER A 24 -19.00 -1.25 20.32
N ARG A 25 -20.10 -0.64 19.84
CA ARG A 25 -20.47 -0.67 18.41
C ARG A 25 -19.49 0.13 17.56
N LEU A 26 -19.06 1.30 18.04
CA LEU A 26 -18.05 2.09 17.35
C LEU A 26 -16.72 1.34 17.25
N LYS A 27 -16.23 0.77 18.36
CA LYS A 27 -15.02 -0.04 18.37
C LYS A 27 -15.12 -1.22 17.41
N SER A 28 -16.23 -1.96 17.45
CA SER A 28 -16.46 -3.09 16.54
C SER A 28 -16.50 -2.66 15.08
N GLY A 29 -17.10 -1.50 14.77
CA GLY A 29 -17.13 -0.97 13.41
C GLY A 29 -15.74 -0.59 12.91
N PHE A 30 -14.93 0.05 13.75
CA PHE A 30 -13.53 0.36 13.43
C PHE A 30 -12.68 -0.89 13.28
N ASP A 31 -12.76 -1.84 14.22
CA ASP A 31 -12.01 -3.10 14.16
C ASP A 31 -12.37 -3.90 12.90
N ALA A 32 -13.66 -3.93 12.51
CA ALA A 32 -14.10 -4.59 11.27
C ALA A 32 -13.61 -3.86 10.01
N ALA A 33 -13.57 -2.52 10.02
CA ALA A 33 -13.04 -1.75 8.90
C ALA A 33 -11.51 -1.84 8.79
N LEU A 34 -10.81 -2.05 9.91
CA LEU A 34 -9.36 -2.18 9.99
C LEU A 34 -8.87 -3.63 9.80
N GLN A 35 -9.74 -4.62 9.96
CA GLN A 35 -9.51 -6.00 9.50
C GLN A 35 -9.51 -6.02 7.97
N GLY A 36 -8.47 -5.45 7.37
CA GLY A 36 -8.16 -5.63 5.97
C GLY A 36 -7.94 -7.12 5.70
N GLY A 37 -8.40 -7.58 4.54
CA GLY A 37 -8.15 -8.94 4.11
C GLY A 37 -6.65 -9.25 4.03
N ASN A 38 -6.32 -10.53 4.11
CA ASN A 38 -4.99 -11.00 3.77
C ASN A 38 -4.86 -11.13 2.25
N TYR A 39 -3.67 -10.82 1.76
CA TYR A 39 -3.31 -10.84 0.34
C TYR A 39 -1.99 -11.60 0.15
N TYR A 40 -1.81 -12.12 -1.05
CA TYR A 40 -0.58 -12.72 -1.54
C TYR A 40 -0.03 -11.91 -2.71
N VAL A 41 1.28 -11.90 -2.86
CA VAL A 41 1.96 -11.47 -4.09
C VAL A 41 2.35 -12.73 -4.84
N VAL A 42 1.84 -12.86 -6.05
CA VAL A 42 2.14 -13.97 -6.95
C VAL A 42 3.01 -13.48 -8.09
N ARG A 43 3.91 -14.34 -8.57
CA ARG A 43 4.74 -14.10 -9.73
C ARG A 43 4.23 -14.93 -10.89
N SER A 44 3.89 -14.30 -12.01
CA SER A 44 3.59 -15.06 -13.22
C SER A 44 4.87 -15.72 -13.73
N SER A 45 4.85 -17.04 -13.90
CA SER A 45 5.96 -17.80 -14.50
C SER A 45 6.19 -17.45 -15.97
N LEU A 46 5.12 -17.04 -16.68
CA LEU A 46 5.17 -16.69 -18.11
C LEU A 46 5.76 -15.30 -18.35
N THR A 47 5.35 -14.30 -17.56
CA THR A 47 5.70 -12.89 -17.81
C THR A 47 6.66 -12.31 -16.77
N GLY A 48 6.86 -13.00 -15.64
CA GLY A 48 7.65 -12.52 -14.51
C GLY A 48 7.04 -11.32 -13.76
N VAL A 49 5.80 -10.95 -14.08
CA VAL A 49 5.06 -9.84 -13.45
C VAL A 49 4.58 -10.25 -12.06
N LEU A 50 4.73 -9.33 -11.09
CA LEU A 50 4.18 -9.47 -9.75
C LEU A 50 2.74 -8.95 -9.72
N SER A 51 1.83 -9.71 -9.12
CA SER A 51 0.42 -9.34 -8.97
C SER A 51 -0.03 -9.60 -7.54
N VAL A 52 -0.89 -8.74 -7.00
CA VAL A 52 -1.45 -8.90 -5.65
C VAL A 52 -2.84 -9.53 -5.76
N LEU A 53 -3.03 -10.67 -5.10
CA LEU A 53 -4.29 -11.42 -5.08
C LEU A 53 -4.83 -11.53 -3.65
N ALA A 54 -6.15 -11.48 -3.50
CA ALA A 54 -6.77 -11.76 -2.21
C ALA A 54 -6.55 -13.22 -1.82
N SER A 55 -6.34 -13.51 -0.54
CA SER A 55 -6.15 -14.89 -0.07
C SER A 55 -7.34 -15.81 -0.36
N THR A 56 -8.53 -15.26 -0.60
CA THR A 56 -9.73 -16.03 -0.97
C THR A 56 -9.78 -16.48 -2.42
N THR A 57 -8.96 -15.89 -3.30
CA THR A 57 -8.99 -16.15 -4.75
C THR A 57 -7.76 -16.91 -5.24
N ILE A 58 -6.81 -17.22 -4.35
CA ILE A 58 -5.60 -17.93 -4.74
C ILE A 58 -5.88 -19.42 -4.95
N THR A 59 -5.33 -19.98 -6.02
CA THR A 59 -5.35 -21.42 -6.29
C THR A 59 -3.93 -21.98 -6.20
N ASP A 60 -3.78 -23.28 -5.90
CA ASP A 60 -2.49 -23.92 -5.64
C ASP A 60 -1.47 -23.82 -6.79
N ASP A 61 -1.92 -23.51 -8.02
CA ASP A 61 -1.05 -23.38 -9.20
C ASP A 61 -0.30 -22.03 -9.29
N HIS A 62 -0.52 -21.10 -8.35
CA HIS A 62 0.15 -19.81 -8.36
C HIS A 62 1.52 -19.87 -7.68
N ASP A 63 2.55 -19.34 -8.34
CA ASP A 63 3.88 -19.16 -7.73
C ASP A 63 3.84 -17.97 -6.75
N VAL A 64 3.77 -18.28 -5.45
CA VAL A 64 3.67 -17.29 -4.38
C VAL A 64 5.05 -16.74 -4.04
N ALA A 65 5.23 -15.45 -4.30
CA ALA A 65 6.47 -14.73 -3.99
C ALA A 65 6.47 -14.16 -2.56
N PHE A 66 5.31 -13.75 -2.03
CA PHE A 66 5.19 -13.13 -0.70
C PHE A 66 3.75 -13.23 -0.14
N GLY A 67 3.58 -13.34 1.17
CA GLY A 67 2.27 -13.39 1.85
C GLY A 67 1.98 -14.71 2.57
N PRO A 68 0.85 -14.82 3.32
CA PRO A 68 -0.26 -13.85 3.40
C PRO A 68 0.06 -12.66 4.31
N GLN A 69 -0.23 -11.44 3.84
CA GLN A 69 -0.04 -10.19 4.60
C GLN A 69 -1.12 -9.14 4.25
N PRO A 70 -1.29 -8.07 5.04
CA PRO A 70 -2.16 -6.95 4.69
C PRO A 70 -1.76 -6.30 3.36
N PHE A 71 -2.74 -5.74 2.63
CA PHE A 71 -2.53 -5.13 1.31
C PHE A 71 -1.37 -4.13 1.27
N SER A 72 -1.25 -3.27 2.30
CA SER A 72 -0.18 -2.28 2.39
C SER A 72 1.22 -2.89 2.39
N GLN A 73 1.41 -4.05 3.04
CA GLN A 73 2.68 -4.75 3.07
C GLN A 73 2.99 -5.43 1.72
N CYS A 74 1.97 -6.03 1.09
CA CYS A 74 2.12 -6.61 -0.25
C CYS A 74 2.54 -5.55 -1.29
N ILE A 75 1.93 -4.36 -1.24
CA ILE A 75 2.33 -3.24 -2.10
C ILE A 75 3.75 -2.76 -1.78
N GLY A 76 4.13 -2.72 -0.50
CA GLY A 76 5.50 -2.42 -0.09
C GLY A 76 6.53 -3.37 -0.70
N TYR A 77 6.25 -4.68 -0.68
CA TYR A 77 7.10 -5.71 -1.29
C TYR A 77 7.21 -5.56 -2.82
N VAL A 78 6.08 -5.31 -3.50
CA VAL A 78 6.08 -5.08 -4.96
C VAL A 78 6.95 -3.86 -5.29
N ASN A 79 6.78 -2.76 -4.56
CA ASN A 79 7.53 -1.54 -4.80
C ASN A 79 9.03 -1.74 -4.55
N SER A 80 9.44 -2.43 -3.48
CA SER A 80 10.86 -2.70 -3.24
C SER A 80 11.47 -3.58 -4.33
N THR A 81 10.74 -4.59 -4.82
CA THR A 81 11.21 -5.49 -5.87
C THR A 81 11.31 -4.79 -7.22
N VAL A 82 10.36 -3.93 -7.56
CA VAL A 82 10.40 -3.12 -8.79
C VAL A 82 11.55 -2.10 -8.73
N VAL A 83 11.73 -1.42 -7.60
CA VAL A 83 12.81 -0.44 -7.40
C VAL A 83 14.19 -1.11 -7.48
N MET A 84 14.38 -2.28 -6.85
CA MET A 84 15.64 -3.03 -6.97
C MET A 84 15.95 -3.44 -8.41
N ARG A 85 14.95 -3.91 -9.17
CA ARG A 85 15.14 -4.27 -10.59
C ARG A 85 15.48 -3.05 -11.47
N THR A 86 14.97 -1.86 -11.16
CA THR A 86 15.35 -0.64 -11.89
C THR A 86 16.77 -0.16 -11.57
N VAL A 87 17.27 -0.42 -10.36
CA VAL A 87 18.67 -0.11 -10.00
C VAL A 87 19.62 -1.05 -10.74
N GLU A 88 19.36 -2.36 -10.71
CA GLU A 88 20.18 -3.35 -11.44
C GLU A 88 20.20 -3.12 -12.96
N LYS A 89 19.11 -2.60 -13.53
CA LYS A 89 19.03 -2.27 -14.97
C LYS A 89 19.79 -0.99 -15.33
N ASN A 90 20.03 -0.09 -14.38
CA ASN A 90 20.74 1.17 -14.61
C ASN A 90 22.27 1.05 -14.46
N ASP A 91 22.79 -0.06 -13.93
CA ASP A 91 24.23 -0.26 -13.74
C ASP A 91 24.99 -0.61 -15.04
N TRP A 92 24.30 -0.77 -16.19
CA TRP A 92 24.94 -1.04 -17.49
C TRP A 92 24.91 0.14 -18.49
N GLU A 93 24.28 1.27 -18.15
CA GLU A 93 24.29 2.46 -19.02
C GLU A 93 25.24 3.54 -18.49
N SER A 94 26.47 3.14 -18.19
CA SER A 94 27.61 4.06 -18.10
C SER A 94 28.24 4.21 -19.48
N ASP A 95 27.62 4.98 -20.37
CA ASP A 95 28.30 5.50 -21.55
C ASP A 95 28.88 6.88 -21.22
N PRO A 96 30.22 7.06 -21.12
CA PRO A 96 30.83 8.34 -20.79
C PRO A 96 30.79 9.38 -21.95
N ALA A 97 29.91 9.22 -22.95
CA ALA A 97 29.91 10.00 -24.18
C ALA A 97 28.76 11.02 -24.35
N LEU A 98 28.03 11.39 -23.30
CA LEU A 98 26.98 12.44 -23.40
C LEU A 98 27.34 13.70 -22.60
N THR A 99 28.34 14.41 -23.11
CA THR A 99 28.52 15.85 -22.89
C THR A 99 27.23 16.58 -23.30
N PRO A 100 26.71 17.55 -22.51
CA PRO A 100 25.55 18.32 -22.92
C PRO A 100 25.94 19.25 -24.07
N VAL A 101 25.61 18.88 -25.31
CA VAL A 101 25.73 19.77 -26.46
C VAL A 101 24.60 20.80 -26.39
N LEU A 102 24.93 22.02 -25.95
CA LEU A 102 24.06 23.18 -26.12
C LEU A 102 23.64 23.32 -27.60
N PRO A 103 22.36 23.59 -27.91
CA PRO A 103 21.93 23.80 -29.28
C PRO A 103 22.51 25.12 -29.82
N LYS A 104 23.43 25.03 -30.78
CA LYS A 104 23.85 26.17 -31.62
C LYS A 104 22.68 26.54 -32.54
N LYS A 105 22.19 27.79 -32.43
CA LYS A 105 21.30 28.41 -33.42
C LYS A 105 21.95 28.32 -34.81
N HIS A 106 21.36 27.56 -35.72
CA HIS A 106 21.69 27.61 -37.13
C HIS A 106 20.92 28.77 -37.77
N LYS A 107 21.66 29.82 -38.13
CA LYS A 107 21.23 30.89 -39.05
C LYS A 107 21.85 30.53 -40.39
N ASP A 108 21.04 30.29 -41.40
CA ASP A 108 21.39 30.36 -42.83
C ASP A 108 20.13 30.02 -43.63
N LYS A 109 19.82 30.62 -44.78
CA LYS A 109 20.76 30.88 -45.87
C LYS A 109 20.20 31.91 -46.86
N ASP A 110 21.10 32.72 -47.37
CA ASP A 110 20.99 33.52 -48.58
C ASP A 110 20.66 32.69 -49.84
N THR A 111 19.93 33.35 -50.75
CA THR A 111 20.20 33.51 -52.21
C THR A 111 20.52 32.26 -53.06
N GLU A 112 19.62 31.94 -54.01
CA GLU A 112 19.91 31.87 -55.46
C GLU A 112 18.62 31.58 -56.27
N GLN A 113 18.17 32.56 -57.07
CA GLN A 113 17.90 32.46 -58.51
C GLN A 113 17.65 33.84 -59.10
#